data_AF-A0A933QCP7-F1
#
_entry.id   AF-A0A933QCP7-F1
#
_cell.length_a   1.000
_cell.length_b   1.000
_cell.length_c   1.000
_cell.angle_alpha   90.00
_cell.angle_beta   90.00
_cell.angle_gamma   90.00
#
_symmetry.space_group_name_H-M   'P 1'
#
loop_
_entity.id
_entity.type
_entity.pdbx_description
1 polymer ?
#
loop_
_entity_poly.entity_id
_entity_poly.type
_entity_poly.pdbx_seq_one_letter_code
_entity_poly.pdbx_strand_id
1 'polypeptide(L)'
;RGYFEVVTMSFVEAAWEADFAGNAAPIQLANPIASQMGVMRSTLIGGLVGVLAANRKRQTERVRVFEIGRVFSRDTSGQPVTGFRQPQRVGGLWAGPALPEQWGAATRPVDFYDVKGDLEALFGASPRLTFTKAAHPALHPGRSAQLVIDGNVVGFVGELHPKWVQKYELGGAPVVFELELDTFLVTAMPAYREVSRFPSVTRDLALVVGRDQPVEPLLGALISRAPAIVSDIRLFDLYQGKGLPEGQKSLAFRIVMQHTERTLEDAEVEAGVAELIEVARKEFGAVLRG
;
A
#
# COMPACT_ATOMS: atom_id res chain seq x y z
N ARG A 1 6.09 -14.86 0.58
CA ARG A 1 4.74 -14.38 0.17
C ARG A 1 4.30 -14.87 -1.21
N GLY A 2 5.05 -15.67 -1.98
CA GLY A 2 4.55 -16.31 -3.20
C GLY A 2 4.68 -15.49 -4.50
N TYR A 3 5.59 -14.52 -4.53
CA TYR A 3 6.00 -13.85 -5.76
C TYR A 3 7.15 -14.61 -6.43
N PHE A 4 7.21 -14.55 -7.76
CA PHE A 4 8.32 -15.03 -8.57
C PHE A 4 9.15 -13.85 -9.08
N GLU A 5 10.47 -13.95 -9.00
CA GLU A 5 11.36 -12.92 -9.54
C GLU A 5 11.37 -12.99 -11.08
N VAL A 6 11.35 -11.83 -11.72
CA VAL A 6 11.54 -11.69 -13.16
C VAL A 6 12.59 -10.62 -13.44
N VAL A 7 13.25 -10.73 -14.59
CA VAL A 7 14.19 -9.73 -15.08
C VAL A 7 13.72 -9.29 -16.47
N THR A 8 13.39 -8.01 -16.61
CA THR A 8 12.95 -7.45 -17.89
C THR A 8 13.99 -6.51 -18.47
N MET A 9 13.93 -6.27 -19.78
CA MET A 9 14.86 -5.35 -20.44
C MET A 9 14.68 -3.92 -19.89
N SER A 10 15.79 -3.20 -19.75
CA SER A 10 15.78 -1.79 -19.35
C SER A 10 15.36 -0.85 -20.47
N PHE A 11 15.43 -1.31 -21.71
CA PHE A 11 14.93 -0.61 -22.90
C PHE A 11 13.60 -1.20 -23.35
N VAL A 12 12.63 -0.33 -23.58
CA VAL A 12 11.21 -0.66 -23.73
C VAL A 12 10.58 0.10 -24.89
N GLU A 13 9.31 -0.18 -25.15
CA GLU A 13 8.49 0.54 -26.11
C GLU A 13 8.16 1.95 -25.61
N ALA A 14 8.29 2.96 -26.47
CA ALA A 14 7.94 4.34 -26.11
C ALA A 14 6.46 4.49 -25.70
N ALA A 15 5.57 3.64 -26.23
CA ALA A 15 4.17 3.62 -25.84
C ALA A 15 3.98 3.30 -24.35
N TRP A 16 4.77 2.35 -23.79
CA TRP A 16 4.67 1.99 -22.37
C TRP A 16 5.03 3.16 -21.45
N GLU A 17 6.01 3.97 -21.84
CA GLU A 17 6.39 5.18 -21.09
C GLU A 17 5.27 6.22 -21.08
N ALA A 18 4.62 6.45 -22.23
CA ALA A 18 3.47 7.34 -22.31
C ALA A 18 2.26 6.81 -21.51
N ASP A 19 1.96 5.51 -21.63
CA ASP A 19 0.76 4.91 -21.06
C ASP A 19 0.88 4.72 -19.53
N PHE A 20 2.01 4.21 -19.05
CA PHE A 20 2.17 3.84 -17.64
C PHE A 20 2.84 4.93 -16.80
N ALA A 21 3.80 5.66 -17.35
CA ALA A 21 4.50 6.72 -16.62
C ALA A 21 3.99 8.13 -16.94
N GLY A 22 3.17 8.30 -17.99
CA GLY A 22 2.84 9.64 -18.50
C GLY A 22 4.08 10.37 -19.05
N ASN A 23 5.13 9.63 -19.39
CA ASN A 23 6.41 10.18 -19.80
C ASN A 23 6.44 10.39 -21.32
N ALA A 24 6.16 11.62 -21.74
CA ALA A 24 6.15 12.01 -23.15
C ALA A 24 7.55 12.23 -23.76
N ALA A 25 8.60 12.30 -22.93
CA ALA A 25 9.97 12.57 -23.36
C ALA A 25 10.98 11.57 -22.74
N PRO A 26 10.81 10.25 -22.96
CA PRO A 26 11.69 9.25 -22.40
C PRO A 26 13.10 9.35 -23.01
N ILE A 27 14.09 8.76 -22.33
CA ILE A 27 15.48 8.78 -22.78
C ILE A 27 15.61 7.81 -23.97
N GLN A 28 15.82 8.35 -25.16
CA GLN A 28 15.95 7.57 -26.38
C GLN A 28 17.34 6.93 -26.51
N LEU A 29 17.37 5.72 -27.05
CA LEU A 29 18.61 5.07 -27.49
C LEU A 29 18.98 5.55 -28.89
N ALA A 30 20.26 5.90 -29.09
CA ALA A 30 20.74 6.32 -30.40
C ALA A 30 20.69 5.19 -31.45
N ASN A 31 21.04 3.98 -31.05
CA ASN A 31 21.11 2.79 -31.91
C ASN A 31 20.37 1.61 -31.24
N PRO A 32 19.03 1.57 -31.28
CA PRO A 32 18.27 0.51 -30.65
C PRO A 32 18.40 -0.82 -31.42
N ILE A 33 18.40 -1.94 -30.69
CA ILE A 33 18.47 -3.29 -31.28
C ILE A 33 17.20 -3.61 -32.10
N ALA A 34 16.05 -3.04 -31.70
CA ALA A 34 14.77 -3.13 -32.40
C ALA A 34 13.91 -1.89 -32.11
N SER A 35 12.95 -1.59 -32.99
CA SER A 35 12.06 -0.41 -32.85
C SER A 35 11.26 -0.40 -31.55
N GLN A 36 10.88 -1.57 -31.05
CA GLN A 36 10.16 -1.77 -29.78
C GLN A 36 11.06 -1.66 -28.53
N MET A 37 12.35 -1.41 -28.70
CA MET A 37 13.36 -1.27 -27.64
C MET A 37 14.09 0.08 -27.78
N GLY A 38 13.32 1.13 -28.03
CA GLY A 38 13.85 2.44 -28.43
C GLY A 38 14.16 3.40 -27.27
N VAL A 39 13.63 3.15 -26.08
CA VAL A 39 13.73 4.10 -24.95
C VAL A 39 14.05 3.41 -23.64
N MET A 40 14.73 4.10 -22.73
CA MET A 40 14.97 3.62 -21.37
C MET A 40 13.70 3.73 -20.52
N ARG A 41 13.41 2.69 -19.72
CA ARG A 41 12.25 2.67 -18.82
C ARG A 41 12.37 3.68 -17.68
N SER A 42 11.31 4.45 -17.41
CA SER A 42 11.20 5.29 -16.19
C SER A 42 10.43 4.60 -15.06
N THR A 43 9.79 3.46 -15.37
CA THR A 43 9.06 2.59 -14.43
C THR A 43 9.24 1.12 -14.83
N LEU A 44 9.09 0.20 -13.87
CA LEU A 44 9.05 -1.24 -14.05
C LEU A 44 7.68 -1.74 -14.54
N ILE A 45 6.61 -0.92 -14.46
CA ILE A 45 5.24 -1.34 -14.82
C ILE A 45 5.18 -1.93 -16.23
N GLY A 46 5.78 -1.28 -17.23
CA GLY A 46 5.71 -1.72 -18.62
C GLY A 46 6.25 -3.15 -18.80
N GLY A 47 7.44 -3.42 -18.25
CA GLY A 47 8.04 -4.75 -18.27
C GLY A 47 7.17 -5.80 -17.58
N LEU A 48 6.65 -5.48 -16.38
CA LEU A 48 5.78 -6.37 -15.62
C LEU A 48 4.45 -6.67 -16.34
N VAL A 49 3.85 -5.66 -16.98
CA VAL A 49 2.65 -5.83 -17.81
C VAL A 49 2.96 -6.70 -19.03
N GLY A 50 4.12 -6.52 -19.67
CA GLY A 50 4.60 -7.40 -20.74
C GLY A 50 4.74 -8.86 -20.29
N VAL A 51 5.27 -9.10 -19.08
CA VAL A 51 5.34 -10.44 -18.47
C VAL A 51 3.94 -11.02 -18.27
N LEU A 52 2.99 -10.25 -17.73
CA LEU A 52 1.60 -10.69 -17.59
C LEU A 52 0.98 -11.07 -18.94
N ALA A 53 1.09 -10.19 -19.94
CA ALA A 53 0.54 -10.42 -21.28
C ALA A 53 1.13 -11.69 -21.92
N ALA A 54 2.44 -11.91 -21.77
CA ALA A 54 3.10 -13.11 -22.28
C ALA A 54 2.61 -14.40 -21.59
N ASN A 55 2.36 -14.36 -20.28
CA ASN A 55 1.82 -15.49 -19.52
C ASN A 55 0.35 -15.76 -19.86
N ARG A 56 -0.45 -14.71 -20.07
CA ARG A 56 -1.86 -14.82 -20.49
C ARG A 56 -2.01 -15.48 -21.85
N LYS A 57 -1.13 -15.16 -22.80
CA LYS A 57 -1.06 -15.86 -24.11
C LYS A 57 -0.76 -17.36 -23.99
N ARG A 58 -0.25 -17.80 -22.84
CA ARG A 58 0.01 -19.21 -22.49
C ARG A 58 -0.99 -19.75 -21.46
N GLN A 59 -2.17 -19.12 -21.38
CA GLN A 59 -3.28 -19.55 -20.53
C GLN A 59 -2.95 -19.59 -19.02
N THR A 60 -1.92 -18.85 -18.59
CA THR A 60 -1.61 -18.71 -17.16
C THR A 60 -2.39 -17.54 -16.60
N GLU A 61 -3.36 -17.83 -15.72
CA GLU A 61 -4.22 -16.80 -15.15
C GLU A 61 -3.60 -16.10 -13.94
N ARG A 62 -3.03 -16.87 -13.02
CA ARG A 62 -2.46 -16.36 -11.78
C ARG A 62 -0.98 -16.02 -12.00
N VAL A 63 -0.69 -14.74 -12.17
CA VAL A 63 0.68 -14.22 -12.34
C VAL A 63 0.98 -13.29 -11.18
N ARG A 64 1.98 -13.66 -10.38
CA ARG A 64 2.42 -12.88 -9.22
C ARG A 64 3.93 -12.77 -9.26
N VAL A 65 4.41 -11.64 -9.74
CA VAL A 65 5.82 -11.43 -10.08
C VAL A 65 6.37 -10.14 -9.47
N PHE A 66 7.67 -10.10 -9.22
CA PHE A 66 8.39 -8.90 -8.81
C PHE A 66 9.71 -8.77 -9.57
N GLU A 67 10.20 -7.56 -9.68
CA GLU A 67 11.50 -7.24 -10.28
C GLU A 67 12.22 -6.20 -9.41
N ILE A 68 13.53 -6.35 -9.28
CA ILE A 68 14.42 -5.31 -8.76
C ILE A 68 15.25 -4.80 -9.93
N GLY A 69 15.17 -3.50 -10.22
CA GLY A 69 15.83 -2.95 -11.39
C GLY A 69 16.01 -1.45 -11.35
N ARG A 70 16.92 -0.94 -12.19
CA ARG A 70 17.07 0.50 -12.39
C ARG A 70 15.95 1.03 -13.28
N VAL A 71 15.52 2.23 -12.95
CA VAL A 71 14.74 3.11 -13.84
C VAL A 71 15.57 4.33 -14.17
N PHE A 72 15.21 5.05 -15.23
CA PHE A 72 16.03 6.10 -15.80
C PHE A 72 15.20 7.36 -16.01
N SER A 73 15.67 8.47 -15.46
CA SER A 73 15.06 9.79 -15.67
C SER A 73 16.14 10.85 -15.89
N ARG A 74 15.77 11.95 -16.57
CA ARG A 74 16.65 13.11 -16.71
C ARG A 74 16.69 13.88 -15.40
N ASP A 75 17.89 14.21 -14.94
CA ASP A 75 18.13 14.98 -13.73
C ASP A 75 19.46 15.72 -13.88
N THR A 76 19.43 17.05 -13.90
CA THR A 76 20.64 17.88 -14.08
C THR A 76 21.66 17.69 -12.95
N SER A 77 21.20 17.31 -11.76
CA SER A 77 22.03 16.96 -10.61
C SER A 77 22.36 15.46 -10.51
N GLY A 78 21.85 14.67 -11.45
CA GLY A 78 21.91 13.22 -11.44
C GLY A 78 23.34 12.68 -11.47
N GLN A 79 23.57 11.68 -10.63
CA GLN A 79 24.79 10.87 -10.54
C GLN A 79 24.41 9.38 -10.65
N PRO A 80 25.32 8.49 -11.11
CA PRO A 80 26.73 8.74 -11.46
C PRO A 80 26.93 9.30 -12.88
N VAL A 81 25.88 9.39 -13.70
CA VAL A 81 25.97 9.94 -15.06
C VAL A 81 25.33 11.32 -15.05
N THR A 82 26.13 12.35 -15.29
CA THR A 82 25.67 13.75 -15.30
C THR A 82 24.47 13.91 -16.24
N GLY A 83 23.40 14.53 -15.73
CA GLY A 83 22.16 14.72 -16.49
C GLY A 83 21.13 13.59 -16.34
N PHE A 84 21.44 12.51 -15.59
CA PHE A 84 20.55 11.36 -15.42
C PHE A 84 20.54 10.81 -13.98
N ARG A 85 19.33 10.49 -13.50
CA ARG A 85 19.11 9.75 -12.25
C ARG A 85 18.80 8.29 -12.58
N GLN A 86 19.40 7.36 -11.84
CA GLN A 86 19.26 5.91 -12.06
C GLN A 86 18.91 5.15 -10.77
N PRO A 87 17.78 5.46 -10.10
CA PRO A 87 17.46 4.82 -8.84
C PRO A 87 17.13 3.34 -9.05
N GLN A 88 17.50 2.50 -8.09
CA GLN A 88 16.98 1.14 -8.02
C GLN A 88 15.57 1.16 -7.45
N ARG A 89 14.69 0.38 -8.06
CA ARG A 89 13.30 0.21 -7.64
C ARG A 89 12.96 -1.25 -7.49
N VAL A 90 12.00 -1.52 -6.62
CA VAL A 90 11.31 -2.79 -6.53
C VAL A 90 9.92 -2.59 -7.08
N GLY A 91 9.58 -3.34 -8.12
CA GLY A 91 8.26 -3.33 -8.74
C GLY A 91 7.62 -4.70 -8.61
N GLY A 92 6.29 -4.73 -8.50
CA GLY A 92 5.56 -5.98 -8.49
C GLY A 92 4.22 -5.87 -9.19
N LEU A 93 3.75 -7.01 -9.67
CA LEU A 93 2.47 -7.16 -10.33
C LEU A 93 1.82 -8.46 -9.85
N TRP A 94 0.55 -8.37 -9.48
CA TRP A 94 -0.28 -9.53 -9.17
C TRP A 94 -1.59 -9.46 -9.96
N ALA A 95 -1.85 -10.50 -10.75
CA ALA A 95 -3.06 -10.71 -11.52
C ALA A 95 -3.67 -12.09 -11.25
N GLY A 96 -4.99 -12.20 -11.44
CA GLY A 96 -5.73 -13.45 -11.30
C GLY A 96 -6.16 -13.74 -9.86
N PRO A 97 -6.46 -15.00 -9.54
CA PRO A 97 -6.92 -15.40 -8.20
C PRO A 97 -5.93 -15.06 -7.07
N ALA A 98 -6.45 -14.62 -5.92
CA ALA A 98 -5.64 -14.35 -4.75
C ALA A 98 -4.93 -15.62 -4.24
N LEU A 99 -5.70 -16.69 -4.04
CA LEU A 99 -5.16 -18.00 -3.70
C LEU A 99 -5.05 -18.87 -4.96
N PRO A 100 -4.09 -19.81 -5.00
CA PRO A 100 -4.19 -20.94 -5.92
C PRO A 100 -5.52 -21.68 -5.73
N GLU A 101 -5.98 -22.37 -6.76
CA GLU A 101 -7.19 -23.20 -6.68
C GLU A 101 -7.07 -24.21 -5.53
N GLN A 102 -8.05 -24.18 -4.63
CA GLN A 102 -8.07 -25.03 -3.45
C GLN A 102 -9.50 -25.14 -2.87
N TRP A 103 -9.79 -26.25 -2.18
CA TRP A 103 -11.12 -26.57 -1.68
C TRP A 103 -11.54 -25.76 -0.44
N GLY A 104 -10.59 -25.20 0.31
CA GLY A 104 -10.83 -24.53 1.59
C GLY A 104 -11.20 -23.04 1.50
N ALA A 105 -11.19 -22.45 0.30
CA ALA A 105 -11.59 -21.05 0.11
C ALA A 105 -12.26 -20.83 -1.24
N ALA A 106 -13.22 -19.91 -1.26
CA ALA A 106 -13.83 -19.47 -2.51
C ALA A 106 -12.81 -18.72 -3.38
N THR A 107 -12.83 -18.98 -4.68
CA THR A 107 -12.01 -18.26 -5.65
C THR A 107 -12.46 -16.80 -5.72
N ARG A 108 -11.51 -15.88 -5.52
CA ARG A 108 -11.69 -14.44 -5.73
C ARG A 108 -10.46 -13.86 -6.43
N PRO A 109 -10.61 -12.81 -7.25
CA PRO A 109 -9.47 -12.08 -7.77
C PRO A 109 -8.66 -11.44 -6.63
N VAL A 110 -7.38 -11.20 -6.90
CA VAL A 110 -6.56 -10.29 -6.10
C VAL A 110 -7.18 -8.89 -6.08
N ASP A 111 -7.10 -8.21 -4.95
CA ASP A 111 -7.50 -6.81 -4.81
C ASP A 111 -6.38 -5.92 -4.24
N PHE A 112 -6.65 -4.62 -4.12
CA PHE A 112 -5.74 -3.65 -3.56
C PHE A 112 -5.20 -4.04 -2.17
N TYR A 113 -6.05 -4.60 -1.32
CA TYR A 113 -5.72 -4.90 0.07
C TYR A 113 -4.81 -6.14 0.20
N ASP A 114 -4.88 -7.08 -0.74
CA ASP A 114 -3.93 -8.20 -0.81
C ASP A 114 -2.48 -7.70 -0.99
N VAL A 115 -2.27 -6.78 -1.95
CA VAL A 115 -0.95 -6.19 -2.20
C VAL A 115 -0.56 -5.20 -1.11
N LYS A 116 -1.50 -4.41 -0.59
CA LYS A 116 -1.26 -3.54 0.56
C LYS A 116 -0.69 -4.34 1.74
N GLY A 117 -1.30 -5.49 2.07
CA GLY A 117 -0.83 -6.36 3.15
C GLY A 117 0.54 -6.99 2.87
N ASP A 118 0.90 -7.23 1.61
CA ASP A 118 2.27 -7.63 1.25
C ASP A 118 3.30 -6.53 1.48
N LEU A 119 2.95 -5.29 1.12
CA LEU A 119 3.78 -4.11 1.32
C LEU A 119 3.95 -3.82 2.80
N GLU A 120 2.86 -3.77 3.57
CA GLU A 120 2.91 -3.60 5.03
C GLU A 120 3.84 -4.63 5.69
N ALA A 121 3.80 -5.89 5.23
CA ALA A 121 4.70 -6.92 5.75
C ALA A 121 6.16 -6.79 5.27
N LEU A 122 6.40 -6.24 4.09
CA LEU A 122 7.75 -5.94 3.61
C LEU A 122 8.43 -4.89 4.51
N PHE A 123 7.67 -3.92 4.99
CA PHE A 123 8.15 -2.89 5.93
C PHE A 123 8.08 -3.33 7.41
N GLY A 124 7.46 -4.48 7.69
CA GLY A 124 7.35 -5.05 9.04
C GLY A 124 6.56 -4.15 10.00
N ALA A 125 6.87 -4.24 11.29
CA ALA A 125 6.24 -3.42 12.34
C ALA A 125 6.68 -1.94 12.33
N SER A 126 7.32 -1.45 11.27
CA SER A 126 7.76 -0.06 11.18
C SER A 126 6.53 0.85 10.95
N PRO A 127 6.12 1.68 11.92
CA PRO A 127 4.92 2.53 11.84
C PRO A 127 5.05 3.68 10.84
N ARG A 128 6.10 3.66 10.01
CA ARG A 128 6.47 4.74 9.10
C ARG A 128 5.75 4.66 7.77
N LEU A 129 5.30 3.47 7.33
CA LEU A 129 4.63 3.33 6.04
C LEU A 129 3.16 3.74 6.16
N THR A 130 2.79 4.74 5.39
CA THR A 130 1.40 5.18 5.24
C THR A 130 0.96 5.18 3.78
N PHE A 131 -0.34 5.06 3.56
CA PHE A 131 -0.94 5.02 2.22
C PHE A 131 -1.87 6.21 2.03
N THR A 132 -1.53 7.08 1.08
CA THR A 132 -2.36 8.26 0.78
C THR A 132 -2.94 8.11 -0.62
N LYS A 133 -4.24 8.38 -0.78
CA LYS A 133 -4.89 8.38 -2.11
C LYS A 133 -4.15 9.35 -3.04
N ALA A 134 -3.73 8.87 -4.21
CA ALA A 134 -3.00 9.68 -5.18
C ALA A 134 -3.37 9.24 -6.61
N ALA A 135 -3.43 10.20 -7.52
CA ALA A 135 -3.62 9.91 -8.94
C ALA A 135 -2.30 9.39 -9.55
N HIS A 136 -2.40 8.44 -10.47
CA HIS A 136 -1.25 7.93 -11.21
C HIS A 136 -1.66 7.58 -12.66
N PRO A 137 -0.86 7.91 -13.70
CA PRO A 137 -1.22 7.68 -15.11
C PRO A 137 -1.60 6.23 -15.44
N ALA A 138 -0.88 5.26 -14.85
CA ALA A 138 -1.16 3.83 -15.01
C ALA A 138 -2.40 3.32 -14.24
N LEU A 139 -2.86 4.01 -13.19
CA LEU A 139 -3.71 3.38 -12.17
C LEU A 139 -5.14 3.90 -12.17
N HIS A 140 -6.03 3.11 -11.58
CA HIS A 140 -7.41 3.49 -11.35
C HIS A 140 -7.50 4.61 -10.29
N PRO A 141 -8.21 5.73 -10.54
CA PRO A 141 -8.18 6.92 -9.68
C PRO A 141 -8.81 6.72 -8.29
N GLY A 142 -9.70 5.73 -8.15
CA GLY A 142 -10.31 5.37 -6.86
C GLY A 142 -9.61 4.21 -6.13
N ARG A 143 -8.62 3.57 -6.76
CA ARG A 143 -7.98 2.32 -6.26
C ARG A 143 -6.46 2.39 -6.42
N SER A 144 -5.92 3.53 -6.05
CA SER A 144 -4.49 3.84 -6.09
C SER A 144 -4.10 4.69 -4.89
N ALA A 145 -2.89 4.47 -4.42
CA ALA A 145 -2.28 5.21 -3.33
C ALA A 145 -0.78 5.39 -3.60
N GLN A 146 -0.25 6.52 -3.12
CA GLN A 146 1.19 6.69 -2.92
C GLN A 146 1.58 6.08 -1.56
N LEU A 147 2.76 5.46 -1.53
CA LEU A 147 3.40 5.01 -0.31
C LEU A 147 4.22 6.17 0.25
N VAL A 148 4.03 6.47 1.54
CA VAL A 148 4.72 7.57 2.22
C VAL A 148 5.45 7.04 3.44
N ILE A 149 6.73 7.40 3.58
CA ILE A 149 7.59 7.07 4.72
C ILE A 149 8.21 8.36 5.25
N ASP A 150 7.99 8.66 6.52
CA ASP A 150 8.52 9.87 7.19
C ASP A 150 8.21 11.15 6.39
N GLY A 151 7.02 11.22 5.78
CA GLY A 151 6.55 12.34 4.94
C GLY A 151 7.04 12.33 3.49
N ASN A 152 7.94 11.43 3.12
CA ASN A 152 8.47 11.31 1.76
C ASN A 152 7.69 10.28 0.94
N VAL A 153 7.32 10.63 -0.30
CA VAL A 153 6.73 9.66 -1.23
C VAL A 153 7.81 8.71 -1.74
N VAL A 154 7.64 7.42 -1.44
CA VAL A 154 8.63 6.38 -1.75
C VAL A 154 8.20 5.48 -2.91
N GLY A 155 6.93 5.56 -3.31
CA GLY A 155 6.37 4.66 -4.31
C GLY A 155 4.87 4.80 -4.48
N PHE A 156 4.26 3.85 -5.18
CA PHE A 156 2.82 3.75 -5.37
C PHE A 156 2.35 2.29 -5.37
N VAL A 157 1.06 2.09 -5.14
CA VAL A 157 0.35 0.84 -5.31
C VAL A 157 -1.05 1.12 -5.87
N GLY A 158 -1.55 0.26 -6.74
CA GLY A 158 -2.93 0.36 -7.19
C GLY A 158 -3.32 -0.63 -8.27
N GLU A 159 -4.61 -0.69 -8.54
CA GLU A 159 -5.13 -1.43 -9.68
C GLU A 159 -4.83 -0.68 -10.98
N LEU A 160 -4.40 -1.41 -12.00
CA LEU A 160 -4.16 -0.84 -13.32
C LEU A 160 -5.47 -0.27 -13.91
N HIS A 161 -5.38 0.88 -14.57
CA HIS A 161 -6.55 1.54 -15.14
C HIS A 161 -7.24 0.65 -16.19
N PRO A 162 -8.59 0.55 -16.21
CA PRO A 162 -9.33 -0.31 -17.15
C PRO A 162 -8.97 -0.11 -18.63
N LYS A 163 -8.73 1.13 -19.04
CA LYS A 163 -8.23 1.45 -20.40
C LYS A 163 -6.95 0.69 -20.79
N TRP A 164 -6.03 0.49 -19.85
CA TRP A 164 -4.79 -0.25 -20.08
C TRP A 164 -5.04 -1.76 -20.05
N VAL A 165 -5.92 -2.23 -19.15
CA VAL A 165 -6.38 -3.63 -19.14
C VAL A 165 -6.95 -4.03 -20.50
N GLN A 166 -7.73 -3.14 -21.12
CA GLN A 166 -8.28 -3.33 -22.46
C GLN A 166 -7.19 -3.24 -23.55
N LYS A 167 -6.39 -2.16 -23.55
CA LYS A 167 -5.36 -1.92 -24.58
C LYS A 167 -4.35 -3.06 -24.70
N TYR A 168 -3.99 -3.69 -23.58
CA TYR A 168 -3.00 -4.77 -23.53
C TYR A 168 -3.62 -6.16 -23.32
N GLU A 169 -4.95 -6.29 -23.45
CA GLU A 169 -5.67 -7.57 -23.42
C GLU A 169 -5.38 -8.43 -22.16
N LEU A 170 -5.35 -7.79 -20.99
CA LEU A 170 -4.90 -8.45 -19.74
C LEU A 170 -5.97 -9.34 -19.08
N GLY A 171 -7.21 -9.30 -19.57
CA GLY A 171 -8.37 -10.05 -19.06
C GLY A 171 -8.97 -9.47 -17.78
N GLY A 172 -8.14 -9.15 -16.78
CA GLY A 172 -8.55 -8.50 -15.53
C GLY A 172 -7.55 -7.44 -15.11
N ALA A 173 -7.95 -6.56 -14.18
CA ALA A 173 -7.06 -5.52 -13.66
C ALA A 173 -6.03 -6.13 -12.71
N PRO A 174 -4.72 -6.13 -13.05
CA PRO A 174 -3.70 -6.47 -12.08
C PRO A 174 -3.57 -5.35 -11.04
N VAL A 175 -3.11 -5.71 -9.86
CA VAL A 175 -2.60 -4.76 -8.87
C VAL A 175 -1.10 -4.66 -9.06
N VAL A 176 -0.59 -3.44 -9.21
CA VAL A 176 0.83 -3.15 -9.36
C VAL A 176 1.33 -2.27 -8.24
N PHE A 177 2.60 -2.41 -7.90
CA PHE A 177 3.30 -1.50 -7.02
C PHE A 177 4.70 -1.21 -7.55
N GLU A 178 5.24 -0.07 -7.16
CA GLU A 178 6.66 0.26 -7.36
C GLU A 178 7.12 1.16 -6.22
N LEU A 179 8.31 0.89 -5.67
CA LEU A 179 8.94 1.72 -4.64
C LEU A 179 10.45 1.82 -4.84
N GLU A 180 11.06 2.89 -4.35
CA GLU A 180 12.52 3.06 -4.33
C GLU A 180 13.17 2.06 -3.37
N LEU A 181 14.18 1.33 -3.85
CA LEU A 181 14.84 0.23 -3.11
C LEU A 181 15.41 0.71 -1.77
N ASP A 182 16.07 1.87 -1.78
CA ASP A 182 16.80 2.39 -0.63
C ASP A 182 15.89 2.68 0.58
N THR A 183 14.59 2.85 0.34
CA THR A 183 13.61 3.24 1.35
C THR A 183 13.32 2.14 2.37
N PHE A 184 13.55 0.87 2.03
CA PHE A 184 13.40 -0.23 2.98
C PHE A 184 14.73 -0.82 3.47
N LEU A 185 15.88 -0.38 2.93
CA LEU A 185 17.20 -0.80 3.42
C LEU A 185 17.53 -0.17 4.80
N VAL A 186 16.84 0.91 5.16
CA VAL A 186 17.00 1.60 6.44
C VAL A 186 16.10 0.98 7.52
N THR A 187 16.62 0.01 8.25
CA THR A 187 15.94 -0.63 9.38
C THR A 187 16.34 0.00 10.72
N ALA A 188 15.37 0.23 11.59
CA ALA A 188 15.63 0.67 12.96
C ALA A 188 16.07 -0.52 13.81
N MET A 189 17.10 -0.33 14.63
CA MET A 189 17.53 -1.37 15.58
C MET A 189 16.43 -1.56 16.64
N PRO A 190 15.96 -2.79 16.89
CA PRO A 190 14.96 -3.04 17.92
C PRO A 190 15.45 -2.56 19.29
N ALA A 191 14.66 -1.73 19.96
CA ALA A 191 14.89 -1.36 21.34
C ALA A 191 14.12 -2.30 22.26
N TYR A 192 14.80 -2.83 23.28
CA TYR A 192 14.14 -3.64 24.30
C TYR A 192 13.04 -2.83 24.99
N ARG A 193 11.88 -3.47 25.17
CA ARG A 193 10.79 -2.98 26.01
C ARG A 193 10.39 -4.09 26.96
N GLU A 194 10.18 -3.74 28.22
CA GLU A 194 9.74 -4.69 29.23
C GLU A 194 8.38 -5.29 28.84
N VAL A 195 8.27 -6.61 28.93
CA VAL A 195 7.02 -7.32 28.67
C VAL A 195 6.27 -7.42 29.99
N SER A 196 5.04 -6.90 30.03
CA SER A 196 4.23 -6.96 31.24
C SER A 196 3.87 -8.41 31.60
N ARG A 197 3.95 -8.70 32.90
CA ARG A 197 3.45 -9.94 33.53
C ARG A 197 2.01 -9.83 34.02
N PHE A 198 1.40 -8.64 33.92
CA PHE A 198 0.05 -8.37 34.39
C PHE A 198 -0.95 -8.58 33.25
N PRO A 199 -2.22 -8.94 33.52
CA PRO A 199 -3.20 -9.16 32.47
C PRO A 199 -3.50 -7.88 31.68
N SER A 200 -3.75 -8.03 30.39
CA SER A 200 -4.26 -6.94 29.53
C SER A 200 -5.78 -6.85 29.61
N VAL A 201 -6.31 -5.62 29.53
CA VAL A 201 -7.74 -5.35 29.36
C VAL A 201 -8.00 -4.97 27.91
N THR A 202 -9.14 -5.40 27.35
CA THR A 202 -9.56 -5.06 26.00
C THR A 202 -10.88 -4.29 26.03
N ARG A 203 -10.95 -3.19 25.28
CA ARG A 203 -12.17 -2.41 25.06
C ARG A 203 -12.39 -2.23 23.56
N ASP A 204 -13.62 -2.45 23.12
CA ASP A 204 -14.01 -2.19 21.74
C ASP A 204 -14.73 -0.83 21.68
N LEU A 205 -14.35 0.00 20.71
CA LEU A 205 -14.84 1.35 20.50
C LEU A 205 -15.41 1.47 19.09
N ALA A 206 -16.71 1.78 18.97
CA ALA A 206 -17.35 2.02 17.69
C ALA A 206 -17.54 3.52 17.45
N LEU A 207 -16.94 4.05 16.39
CA LEU A 207 -16.99 5.45 16.01
C LEU A 207 -17.73 5.61 14.69
N VAL A 208 -18.73 6.49 14.67
CA VAL A 208 -19.42 6.89 13.45
C VAL A 208 -18.76 8.16 12.90
N VAL A 209 -18.38 8.12 11.64
CA VAL A 209 -17.72 9.22 10.91
C VAL A 209 -18.32 9.38 9.52
N GLY A 210 -18.01 10.49 8.85
CA GLY A 210 -18.37 10.69 7.44
C GLY A 210 -17.81 9.57 6.54
N ARG A 211 -18.55 9.20 5.50
CA ARG A 211 -18.21 8.10 4.58
C ARG A 211 -16.82 8.26 3.97
N ASP A 212 -16.45 9.48 3.62
CA ASP A 212 -15.19 9.80 2.95
C ASP A 212 -14.01 9.99 3.92
N GLN A 213 -14.24 9.99 5.24
CA GLN A 213 -13.17 10.11 6.24
C GLN A 213 -12.20 8.92 6.11
N PRO A 214 -10.92 9.13 5.75
CA PRO A 214 -9.97 8.02 5.70
C PRO A 214 -9.72 7.47 7.11
N VAL A 215 -9.53 6.15 7.21
CA VAL A 215 -9.27 5.49 8.51
C VAL A 215 -7.89 5.87 9.04
N GLU A 216 -6.90 5.98 8.18
CA GLU A 216 -5.49 6.12 8.59
C GLU A 216 -5.19 7.38 9.42
N PRO A 217 -5.70 8.59 9.05
CA PRO A 217 -5.56 9.78 9.90
C PRO A 217 -6.24 9.63 11.26
N LEU A 218 -7.43 9.01 11.31
CA LEU A 218 -8.15 8.78 12.57
C LEU A 218 -7.39 7.80 13.47
N LEU A 219 -6.96 6.66 12.92
CA LEU A 219 -6.19 5.65 13.65
C LEU A 219 -4.84 6.23 14.12
N GLY A 220 -4.16 7.00 13.28
CA GLY A 220 -2.92 7.68 13.63
C GLY A 220 -3.10 8.68 14.78
N ALA A 221 -4.18 9.46 14.78
CA ALA A 221 -4.51 10.36 15.88
C ALA A 221 -4.78 9.59 17.17
N LEU A 222 -5.61 8.54 17.12
CA LEU A 222 -5.88 7.67 18.27
C LEU A 222 -4.60 7.08 18.87
N ILE A 223 -3.70 6.56 18.04
CA ILE A 223 -2.42 5.98 18.50
C ILE A 223 -1.51 7.07 19.07
N SER A 224 -1.36 8.21 18.40
CA SER A 224 -0.44 9.28 18.82
C SER A 224 -0.84 9.98 20.11
N ARG A 225 -2.14 9.98 20.41
CA ARG A 225 -2.74 10.56 21.62
C ARG A 225 -3.12 9.51 22.66
N ALA A 226 -2.79 8.24 22.40
CA ALA A 226 -3.16 7.17 23.31
C ALA A 226 -2.47 7.35 24.67
N PRO A 227 -3.18 7.15 25.79
CA PRO A 227 -2.57 7.05 27.11
C PRO A 227 -1.45 6.00 27.12
N ALA A 228 -0.45 6.17 27.99
CA ALA A 228 0.69 5.23 28.09
C ALA A 228 0.28 3.78 28.41
N ILE A 229 -0.90 3.58 28.99
CA ILE A 229 -1.46 2.26 29.27
C ILE A 229 -2.01 1.55 28.03
N VAL A 230 -2.18 2.23 26.89
CA VAL A 230 -2.65 1.61 25.64
C VAL A 230 -1.47 1.01 24.90
N SER A 231 -1.52 -0.31 24.67
CA SER A 231 -0.46 -1.05 23.99
C SER A 231 -0.75 -1.34 22.51
N ASP A 232 -2.02 -1.39 22.11
CA ASP A 232 -2.43 -1.62 20.72
C ASP A 232 -3.79 -0.97 20.43
N ILE A 233 -3.95 -0.42 19.22
CA ILE A 233 -5.23 0.04 18.69
C ILE A 233 -5.33 -0.48 17.25
N ARG A 234 -6.38 -1.23 16.95
CA ARG A 234 -6.59 -1.78 15.60
C ARG A 234 -8.04 -1.70 15.17
N LEU A 235 -8.26 -1.32 13.92
CA LEU A 235 -9.57 -1.46 13.28
C LEU A 235 -9.86 -2.95 13.07
N PHE A 236 -11.06 -3.41 13.41
CA PHE A 236 -11.48 -4.80 13.15
C PHE A 236 -12.80 -4.91 12.39
N ASP A 237 -13.59 -3.84 12.32
CA ASP A 237 -14.82 -3.82 11.54
C ASP A 237 -15.10 -2.45 10.91
N LEU A 238 -15.70 -2.50 9.71
CA LEU A 238 -16.21 -1.34 9.00
C LEU A 238 -17.62 -1.67 8.53
N TYR A 239 -18.59 -0.95 9.08
CA TYR A 239 -20.00 -1.14 8.76
C TYR A 239 -20.55 0.06 7.98
N GLN A 240 -21.14 -0.23 6.82
CA GLN A 240 -21.91 0.71 6.00
C GLN A 240 -23.25 0.05 5.68
N GLY A 241 -24.36 0.61 6.17
CA GLY A 241 -25.65 -0.03 5.97
C GLY A 241 -26.78 0.58 6.79
N LYS A 242 -27.86 -0.18 6.91
CA LYS A 242 -29.08 0.21 7.62
C LYS A 242 -28.77 0.57 9.08
N GLY A 243 -29.42 1.60 9.59
CA GLY A 243 -29.24 2.06 10.98
C GLY A 243 -28.09 3.06 11.18
N LEU A 244 -27.38 3.46 10.12
CA LEU A 244 -26.50 4.63 10.14
C LEU A 244 -27.16 5.81 9.41
N PRO A 245 -26.88 7.06 9.82
CA PRO A 245 -27.28 8.23 9.05
C PRO A 245 -26.70 8.18 7.63
N GLU A 246 -27.40 8.81 6.69
CA GLU A 246 -26.95 8.87 5.30
C GLU A 246 -25.56 9.53 5.21
N GLY A 247 -24.69 8.97 4.37
CA GLY A 247 -23.33 9.48 4.20
C GLY A 247 -22.38 9.19 5.36
N GLN A 248 -22.75 8.30 6.31
CA GLN A 248 -21.88 7.89 7.41
C GLN A 248 -21.46 6.43 7.33
N LYS A 249 -20.40 6.09 8.07
CA LYS A 249 -19.91 4.74 8.28
C LYS A 249 -19.50 4.56 9.75
N SER A 250 -19.60 3.33 10.25
CA SER A 250 -19.16 2.96 11.58
C SER A 250 -17.84 2.21 11.48
N LEU A 251 -16.85 2.62 12.27
CA LEU A 251 -15.54 2.01 12.39
C LEU A 251 -15.39 1.44 13.79
N ALA A 252 -15.14 0.13 13.91
CA ALA A 252 -14.93 -0.51 15.21
C ALA A 252 -13.44 -0.76 15.45
N PHE A 253 -12.94 -0.23 16.56
CA PHE A 253 -11.57 -0.33 17.00
C PHE A 253 -11.47 -1.20 18.24
N ARG A 254 -10.46 -2.05 18.29
CA ARG A 254 -10.08 -2.78 19.49
C ARG A 254 -8.89 -2.07 20.12
N ILE A 255 -9.04 -1.72 21.40
CA ILE A 255 -8.04 -1.05 22.20
C ILE A 255 -7.56 -2.06 23.25
N VAL A 256 -6.26 -2.36 23.24
CA VAL A 256 -5.61 -3.21 24.23
C VAL A 256 -4.87 -2.31 25.21
N MET A 257 -5.13 -2.52 26.50
CA MET A 257 -4.60 -1.71 27.59
C MET A 257 -3.88 -2.59 28.61
N GLN A 258 -2.69 -2.19 29.03
CA GLN A 258 -1.86 -2.94 29.96
C GLN A 258 -0.82 -2.02 30.63
N HIS A 259 -0.52 -2.28 31.91
CA HIS A 259 0.59 -1.66 32.63
C HIS A 259 1.69 -2.69 32.90
N THR A 260 2.96 -2.28 32.96
CA THR A 260 4.10 -3.20 33.20
C THR A 260 4.30 -3.56 34.67
N GLU A 261 3.86 -2.69 35.58
CA GLU A 261 4.11 -2.83 37.02
C GLU A 261 2.89 -3.24 37.88
N ARG A 262 1.66 -3.21 37.33
CA ARG A 262 0.43 -3.55 38.08
C ARG A 262 -0.73 -3.91 37.16
N THR A 263 -1.81 -4.44 37.74
CA THR A 263 -3.10 -4.60 37.06
C THR A 263 -3.78 -3.23 36.92
N LEU A 264 -4.50 -3.02 35.81
CA LEU A 264 -5.31 -1.81 35.60
C LEU A 264 -6.61 -1.89 36.40
N GLU A 265 -7.01 -0.78 37.01
CA GLU A 265 -8.32 -0.62 37.62
C GLU A 265 -9.35 -0.14 36.57
N ASP A 266 -10.63 -0.46 36.78
CA ASP A 266 -11.70 -0.10 35.84
C ASP A 266 -11.75 1.40 35.57
N ALA A 267 -11.57 2.23 36.61
CA ALA A 267 -11.60 3.69 36.47
C ALA A 267 -10.53 4.23 35.49
N GLU A 268 -9.36 3.59 35.44
CA GLU A 268 -8.26 3.98 34.57
C GLU A 268 -8.51 3.55 33.12
N VAL A 269 -9.08 2.36 32.93
CA VAL A 269 -9.50 1.85 31.62
C VAL A 269 -10.55 2.78 31.02
N GLU A 270 -11.59 3.11 31.79
CA GLU A 270 -12.67 4.00 31.33
C GLU A 270 -12.16 5.42 31.04
N ALA A 271 -11.26 5.96 31.87
CA ALA A 271 -10.63 7.25 31.62
C ALA A 271 -9.83 7.26 30.31
N GLY A 272 -9.06 6.20 30.04
CA GLY A 272 -8.29 6.09 28.80
C GLY A 272 -9.17 5.96 27.55
N VAL A 273 -10.27 5.21 27.62
CA VAL A 273 -11.25 5.15 26.52
C VAL A 273 -11.92 6.50 26.29
N ALA A 274 -12.29 7.21 27.36
CA ALA A 274 -12.90 8.53 27.26
C ALA A 274 -11.97 9.55 26.58
N GLU A 275 -10.66 9.50 26.85
CA GLU A 275 -9.67 10.35 26.19
C GLU A 275 -9.61 10.07 24.67
N LEU A 276 -9.60 8.80 24.27
CA LEU A 276 -9.61 8.41 22.86
C LEU A 276 -10.88 8.85 22.13
N ILE A 277 -12.04 8.76 22.79
CA ILE A 277 -13.32 9.28 22.26
C ILE A 277 -13.23 10.80 22.06
N GLU A 278 -12.66 11.52 23.02
CA GLU A 278 -12.51 12.98 22.92
C GLU A 278 -11.59 13.40 21.77
N VAL A 279 -10.50 12.66 21.53
CA VAL A 279 -9.62 12.86 20.35
C VAL A 279 -10.42 12.69 19.06
N ALA A 280 -11.12 11.57 18.92
CA ALA A 280 -11.92 11.28 17.74
C ALA A 280 -13.02 12.34 17.50
N ARG A 281 -13.68 12.79 18.57
CA ARG A 281 -14.72 13.82 18.52
C ARG A 281 -14.17 15.18 18.09
N LYS A 282 -13.08 15.64 18.72
CA LYS A 282 -12.52 16.98 18.48
C LYS A 282 -11.86 17.11 17.11
N GLU A 283 -11.11 16.09 16.68
CA GLU A 283 -10.31 16.18 15.45
C GLU A 283 -11.07 15.70 14.21
N PHE A 284 -12.01 14.75 14.36
CA PHE A 284 -12.69 14.11 13.22
C PHE A 284 -14.21 14.23 13.25
N GLY A 285 -14.78 14.90 14.26
CA GLY A 285 -16.23 14.99 14.43
C GLY A 285 -16.89 13.62 14.65
N ALA A 286 -16.12 12.64 15.12
CA ALA A 286 -16.62 11.28 15.32
C ALA A 286 -17.63 11.22 16.46
N VAL A 287 -18.63 10.36 16.33
CA VAL A 287 -19.66 10.13 17.34
C VAL A 287 -19.58 8.69 17.84
N LEU A 288 -19.57 8.50 19.15
CA LEU A 288 -19.63 7.17 19.75
C LEU A 288 -20.94 6.48 19.35
N ARG A 289 -20.84 5.26 18.84
CA ARG A 289 -21.99 4.39 18.59
C ARG A 289 -22.29 3.58 19.85
N GLY A 290 -23.43 3.86 20.47
CA GLY A 290 -24.01 3.06 21.55
C GLY A 290 -24.69 1.78 21.04
#